data_AF-A0A4R5ENW0-F1
#
_entry.id   AF-A0A4R5ENW0-F1
#
_cell.length_a   1.000
_cell.length_b   1.000
_cell.length_c   1.000
_cell.angle_alpha   90.00
_cell.angle_beta   90.00
_cell.angle_gamma   90.00
#
_symmetry.space_group_name_H-M   'P 1'
#
loop_
_entity.id
_entity.type
_entity.pdbx_description
1 polymer ?
#
loop_
_entity_poly.entity_id
_entity_poly.type
_entity_poly.pdbx_seq_one_letter_code
_entity_poly.pdbx_strand_id
1 'polypeptide(L)'
;MHNLTLGPQGRGTVIEVLHKLADGAGLFITVRSPNDVGTTMQAIVQAAPRLFQDYDVRENDGLITSRFPMYVMYWGLVTSPSGSLAILVPSQLYEGQDNRDWISHFRVDVLDSVKTLSSLGCAVNIGREGSVSEAAFAREFQQASLG
;
A
#
# COMPACT_ATOMS: atom_id res chain seq x y z
N MET A 1 -15.93 -10.07 0.64
CA MET A 1 -15.03 -9.02 0.11
C MET A 1 -15.70 -7.67 0.33
N HIS A 2 -14.90 -6.65 0.62
CA HIS A 2 -15.37 -5.30 0.93
C HIS A 2 -14.67 -4.32 -0.01
N ASN A 3 -15.45 -3.56 -0.76
CA ASN A 3 -14.92 -2.57 -1.69
C ASN A 3 -14.30 -1.41 -0.89
N LEU A 4 -13.15 -0.94 -1.35
CA LEU A 4 -12.61 0.33 -0.90
C LEU A 4 -13.50 1.44 -1.44
N THR A 5 -14.03 2.25 -0.54
CA THR A 5 -14.88 3.39 -0.89
C THR A 5 -14.21 4.66 -0.42
N LEU A 6 -14.20 5.66 -1.30
CA LEU A 6 -13.60 6.96 -1.00
C LEU A 6 -14.58 7.80 -0.16
N GLY A 7 -14.18 8.14 1.06
CA GLY A 7 -14.91 9.10 1.89
C GLY A 7 -14.81 10.53 1.35
N PRO A 8 -15.69 11.46 1.79
CA PRO A 8 -15.64 12.85 1.38
C PRO A 8 -14.28 13.53 1.67
N GLN A 9 -13.65 13.18 2.79
CA GLN A 9 -12.35 13.74 3.22
C GLN A 9 -11.17 13.29 2.35
N GLY A 10 -11.32 12.19 1.61
CA GLY A 10 -10.26 11.66 0.76
C GLY A 10 -10.20 12.28 -0.63
N ARG A 11 -11.22 13.02 -1.06
CA ARG A 11 -11.29 13.62 -2.40
C ARG A 11 -10.27 14.73 -2.58
N GLY A 12 -9.56 14.73 -3.70
CA GLY A 12 -8.50 15.69 -4.01
C GLY A 12 -7.22 15.47 -3.19
N THR A 13 -7.08 14.32 -2.53
CA THR A 13 -5.92 13.97 -1.69
C THR A 13 -5.23 12.70 -2.18
N VAL A 14 -4.11 12.33 -1.55
CA VAL A 14 -3.43 11.05 -1.78
C VAL A 14 -4.34 9.83 -1.59
N ILE A 15 -5.37 9.94 -0.73
CA ILE A 15 -6.32 8.84 -0.49
C ILE A 15 -7.07 8.49 -1.78
N GLU A 16 -7.46 9.50 -2.57
CA GLU A 16 -8.10 9.28 -3.87
C GLU A 16 -7.16 8.61 -4.87
N VAL A 17 -5.87 8.97 -4.85
CA VAL A 17 -4.86 8.34 -5.70
C VAL A 17 -4.69 6.86 -5.31
N LEU A 18 -4.54 6.57 -4.01
CA LEU A 18 -4.43 5.20 -3.51
C LEU A 18 -5.68 4.38 -3.82
N HIS A 19 -6.86 4.98 -3.74
CA HIS A 19 -8.13 4.35 -4.12
C HIS A 19 -8.13 3.95 -5.60
N LYS A 20 -7.77 4.87 -6.50
CA LYS A 20 -7.68 4.60 -7.95
C LYS A 20 -6.63 3.54 -8.29
N LEU A 21 -5.47 3.57 -7.63
CA LEU A 21 -4.43 2.57 -7.80
C LEU A 21 -4.91 1.19 -7.36
N ALA A 22 -5.57 1.09 -6.21
CA ALA A 22 -6.12 -0.17 -5.72
C ALA A 22 -7.23 -0.71 -6.63
N ASP A 23 -8.08 0.16 -7.17
CA ASP A 23 -9.17 -0.19 -8.10
C ASP A 23 -8.64 -0.77 -9.42
N GLY A 24 -7.60 -0.15 -9.99
CA GLY A 24 -6.96 -0.62 -11.23
C GLY A 24 -5.99 -1.79 -11.05
N ALA A 25 -5.68 -2.19 -9.81
CA ALA A 25 -4.66 -3.21 -9.54
C ALA A 25 -5.26 -4.61 -9.40
N GLY A 26 -4.70 -5.57 -10.13
CA GLY A 26 -4.99 -7.00 -9.93
C GLY A 26 -4.50 -7.55 -8.57
N LEU A 27 -3.63 -6.82 -7.88
CA LEU A 27 -3.07 -7.16 -6.58
C LEU A 27 -2.54 -5.92 -5.86
N PHE A 28 -2.80 -5.80 -4.55
CA PHE A 28 -2.13 -4.83 -3.69
C PHE A 28 -1.99 -5.35 -2.25
N ILE A 29 -1.06 -4.80 -1.50
CA ILE A 29 -0.89 -5.05 -0.06
C ILE A 29 -1.60 -3.94 0.70
N THR A 30 -2.22 -4.33 1.81
CA THR A 30 -2.82 -3.43 2.78
C THR A 30 -2.14 -3.63 4.12
N VAL A 31 -1.83 -2.53 4.80
CA VAL A 31 -1.33 -2.54 6.19
C VAL A 31 -2.24 -1.64 7.00
N ARG A 32 -2.79 -2.17 8.10
CA ARG A 32 -3.48 -1.38 9.12
C ARG A 32 -2.70 -1.46 10.41
N SER A 33 -2.27 -0.30 10.89
CA SER A 33 -1.37 -0.16 12.02
C SER A 33 -2.05 0.68 13.10
N PRO A 34 -1.92 0.31 14.39
CA PRO A 34 -2.40 1.14 15.49
C PRO A 34 -1.54 2.39 15.70
N ASN A 35 -0.39 2.47 15.01
CA ASN A 35 0.56 3.57 15.15
C ASN A 35 0.26 4.70 14.15
N ASP A 36 0.85 5.87 14.39
CA ASP A 36 0.82 7.00 13.47
C ASP A 36 1.53 6.68 12.13
N VAL A 37 1.33 7.55 11.13
CA VAL A 37 1.89 7.40 9.79
C VAL A 37 3.42 7.30 9.79
N GLY A 38 4.11 8.12 10.59
CA GLY A 38 5.57 8.14 10.62
C GLY A 38 6.15 6.85 11.19
N THR A 39 5.61 6.38 12.31
CA THR A 39 6.02 5.10 12.92
C THR A 39 5.73 3.91 12.00
N THR A 40 4.55 3.87 11.36
CA THR A 40 4.18 2.80 10.43
C THR A 40 5.06 2.79 9.18
N MET A 41 5.39 3.98 8.64
CA MET A 41 6.30 4.12 7.51
C MET A 41 7.68 3.57 7.86
N GLN A 42 8.24 3.93 9.02
CA GLN A 42 9.52 3.40 9.48
C GLN A 42 9.48 1.88 9.63
N ALA A 43 8.40 1.33 10.18
CA ALA A 43 8.24 -0.13 10.33
C ALA A 43 8.21 -0.84 8.97
N ILE A 44 7.45 -0.31 7.98
CA ILE A 44 7.43 -0.85 6.62
C ILE A 44 8.83 -0.82 5.99
N VAL A 45 9.56 0.29 6.12
CA VAL A 45 10.91 0.43 5.57
C VAL A 45 11.91 -0.50 6.26
N GLN A 46 11.82 -0.68 7.58
CA GLN A 46 12.67 -1.63 8.30
C GLN A 46 12.38 -3.08 7.88
N ALA A 47 11.11 -3.43 7.66
CA ALA A 47 10.71 -4.77 7.24
C ALA A 47 11.09 -5.07 5.78
N ALA A 48 10.94 -4.08 4.89
CA ALA A 48 11.25 -4.18 3.47
C ALA A 48 12.19 -3.04 3.01
N PRO A 49 13.50 -3.08 3.34
CA PRO A 49 14.43 -1.99 3.08
C PRO A 49 14.58 -1.61 1.61
N ARG A 50 14.32 -2.56 0.70
CA ARG A 50 14.38 -2.32 -0.75
C ARG A 50 13.37 -1.26 -1.24
N LEU A 51 12.26 -1.06 -0.53
CA LEU A 51 11.31 0.01 -0.85
C LEU A 51 11.94 1.41 -0.79
N PHE A 52 13.07 1.57 -0.10
CA PHE A 52 13.74 2.86 0.11
C PHE A 52 15.15 2.92 -0.50
N GLN A 53 15.55 1.92 -1.31
CA GLN A 53 16.86 1.92 -1.97
C GLN A 53 16.88 2.80 -3.23
N ASP A 54 15.84 2.69 -4.07
CA ASP A 54 15.58 3.56 -5.22
C ASP A 54 14.11 3.96 -5.13
N TYR A 55 13.86 5.17 -4.62
CA TYR A 55 12.51 5.69 -4.46
C TYR A 55 12.44 7.16 -4.82
N ASP A 56 11.24 7.58 -5.18
CA ASP A 56 10.87 8.97 -5.42
C ASP A 56 9.57 9.27 -4.67
N VAL A 57 9.43 10.50 -4.19
CA VAL A 57 8.21 10.96 -3.51
C VAL A 57 7.57 12.00 -4.41
N ARG A 58 6.38 11.69 -4.93
CA ARG A 58 5.71 12.54 -5.90
C ARG A 58 5.26 13.84 -5.23
N GLU A 59 5.79 14.98 -5.66
CA GLU A 59 5.59 16.28 -5.01
C GLU A 59 4.13 16.72 -4.89
N ASN A 60 3.27 16.28 -5.82
CA ASN A 60 1.88 16.73 -5.92
C ASN A 60 0.93 16.03 -4.92
N ASP A 61 1.24 14.82 -4.47
CA ASP A 61 0.35 14.03 -3.61
C ASP A 61 1.07 13.14 -2.59
N GLY A 62 2.40 13.17 -2.53
CA GLY A 62 3.18 12.41 -1.54
C GLY A 62 3.18 10.90 -1.77
N LEU A 63 2.68 10.42 -2.91
CA LEU A 63 2.77 9.01 -3.28
C LEU A 63 4.24 8.62 -3.47
N ILE A 64 4.64 7.53 -2.84
CA ILE A 64 5.99 6.98 -2.94
C ILE A 64 6.04 6.00 -4.10
N THR A 65 7.04 6.16 -4.96
CA THR A 65 7.33 5.26 -6.07
C THR A 65 8.68 4.59 -5.82
N SER A 66 8.69 3.30 -5.54
CA SER A 66 9.92 2.52 -5.35
C SER A 66 10.21 1.69 -6.58
N ARG A 67 11.42 1.79 -7.13
CA ARG A 67 11.82 1.09 -8.36
C ARG A 67 12.56 -0.19 -8.02
N PHE A 68 12.16 -1.29 -8.66
CA PHE A 68 12.85 -2.57 -8.61
C PHE A 68 13.28 -2.95 -10.03
N PRO A 69 14.24 -3.87 -10.21
CA PRO A 69 14.68 -4.27 -11.54
C PRO A 69 13.58 -4.79 -12.47
N MET A 70 12.47 -5.32 -11.90
CA MET A 70 11.42 -6.01 -12.66
C MET A 70 9.99 -5.49 -12.43
N TYR A 71 9.80 -4.54 -11.52
CA TYR A 71 8.50 -3.94 -11.23
C TYR A 71 8.69 -2.58 -10.52
N VAL A 72 7.61 -1.82 -10.40
CA VAL A 72 7.55 -0.60 -9.59
C VAL A 72 6.53 -0.81 -8.48
N MET A 73 6.81 -0.27 -7.29
CA MET A 73 5.84 -0.21 -6.20
C MET A 73 5.34 1.22 -6.05
N TYR A 74 4.04 1.41 -6.18
CA TYR A 74 3.37 2.64 -5.80
C TYR A 74 2.76 2.47 -4.43
N TRP A 75 3.05 3.36 -3.50
CA TRP A 75 2.52 3.22 -2.15
C TRP A 75 2.44 4.53 -1.40
N GLY A 76 1.60 4.52 -0.37
CA GLY A 76 1.40 5.66 0.48
C GLY A 76 0.75 5.25 1.79
N LEU A 77 0.81 6.14 2.75
CA LEU A 77 0.20 5.98 4.05
C LEU A 77 -0.76 7.13 4.32
N VAL A 78 -1.82 6.82 5.04
CA VAL A 78 -2.87 7.79 5.40
C VAL A 78 -3.28 7.58 6.84
N THR A 79 -3.73 8.65 7.49
CA THR A 79 -4.22 8.58 8.87
C THR A 79 -5.61 7.97 8.87
N SER A 80 -5.88 7.09 9.84
CA SER A 80 -7.21 6.56 10.12
C SER A 80 -7.60 6.80 11.57
N PRO A 81 -8.90 6.67 11.93
CA PRO A 81 -9.33 6.86 13.31
C PRO A 81 -8.65 5.94 14.34
N SER A 82 -8.10 4.80 13.89
CA SER A 82 -7.44 3.82 14.75
C SER A 82 -5.91 3.79 14.61
N GLY A 83 -5.33 4.74 13.87
CA GLY A 83 -3.88 4.81 13.64
C GLY A 83 -3.58 5.22 12.20
N SER A 84 -3.05 4.29 11.40
CA SER A 84 -2.70 4.53 10.02
C SER A 84 -2.96 3.33 9.11
N LEU A 85 -3.16 3.63 7.83
CA LEU A 85 -3.32 2.65 6.77
C LEU A 85 -2.21 2.86 5.74
N ALA A 86 -1.71 1.77 5.17
CA ALA A 86 -0.87 1.81 3.98
C ALA A 86 -1.49 0.94 2.88
N ILE A 87 -1.34 1.38 1.64
CA ILE A 87 -1.60 0.59 0.44
C ILE A 87 -0.31 0.54 -0.36
N LEU A 88 0.12 -0.66 -0.75
CA LEU A 88 1.28 -0.88 -1.60
C LEU A 88 0.87 -1.66 -2.85
N VAL A 89 1.04 -1.06 -4.02
CA VAL A 89 0.58 -1.57 -5.30
C VAL A 89 1.78 -1.89 -6.19
N PRO A 90 2.08 -3.18 -6.43
CA PRO A 90 3.04 -3.53 -7.48
C PRO A 90 2.44 -3.25 -8.87
N SER A 91 3.27 -2.74 -9.76
CA SER A 91 2.96 -2.58 -11.18
C SER A 91 4.10 -3.14 -12.02
N GLN A 92 3.75 -3.80 -13.11
CA GLN A 92 4.72 -4.22 -14.12
C GLN A 92 5.45 -3.01 -14.70
N LEU A 93 6.71 -3.21 -15.10
CA LEU A 93 7.51 -2.19 -15.78
C LEU A 93 7.25 -2.15 -17.29
N TYR A 94 6.92 -3.30 -17.88
CA TYR A 94 6.79 -3.45 -19.33
C TYR A 94 5.46 -4.10 -19.69
N GLU A 95 4.77 -3.55 -20.70
CA GLU A 95 3.59 -4.19 -21.27
C GLU A 95 3.96 -5.57 -21.84
N GLY A 96 3.19 -6.61 -21.47
CA GLY A 96 3.40 -7.98 -21.94
C GLY A 96 4.44 -8.80 -21.18
N GLN A 97 5.01 -8.28 -20.09
CA GLN A 97 5.86 -9.06 -19.18
C GLN A 97 5.07 -10.23 -18.55
N ASP A 98 5.64 -11.44 -18.47
CA ASP A 98 4.97 -12.56 -17.80
C ASP A 98 4.81 -12.21 -16.30
N ASN A 99 3.58 -12.30 -15.81
CA ASN A 99 3.26 -12.04 -14.42
C ASN A 99 4.08 -12.89 -13.45
N ARG A 100 4.44 -14.12 -13.84
CA ARG A 100 5.18 -15.05 -12.98
C ARG A 100 6.59 -14.57 -12.66
N ASP A 101 7.21 -13.81 -13.56
CA ASP A 101 8.60 -13.39 -13.41
C ASP A 101 8.75 -12.35 -12.30
N TRP A 102 7.90 -11.33 -12.30
CA TRP A 102 7.99 -10.27 -11.28
C TRP A 102 7.33 -10.66 -9.96
N ILE A 103 6.27 -11.50 -9.96
CA ILE A 103 5.55 -11.89 -8.73
C ILE A 103 6.46 -12.60 -7.74
N SER A 104 7.36 -13.46 -8.20
CA SER A 104 8.29 -14.19 -7.32
C SER A 104 9.24 -13.24 -6.58
N HIS A 105 9.76 -12.24 -7.29
CA HIS A 105 10.62 -11.19 -6.72
C HIS A 105 9.84 -10.26 -5.80
N PHE A 106 8.67 -9.78 -6.23
CA PHE A 106 7.76 -9.00 -5.39
C PHE A 106 7.43 -9.72 -4.07
N ARG A 107 7.18 -11.02 -4.14
CA ARG A 107 6.86 -11.81 -2.96
C ARG A 107 8.00 -11.79 -1.95
N VAL A 108 9.22 -12.07 -2.39
CA VAL A 108 10.40 -12.16 -1.52
C VAL A 108 10.85 -10.79 -1.04
N ASP A 109 10.90 -9.81 -1.94
CA ASP A 109 11.47 -8.49 -1.67
C ASP A 109 10.55 -7.60 -0.83
N VAL A 110 9.22 -7.80 -0.93
CA VAL A 110 8.23 -6.91 -0.31
C VAL A 110 7.19 -7.68 0.48
N LEU A 111 6.42 -8.59 -0.13
CA LEU A 111 5.24 -9.17 0.53
C LEU A 111 5.59 -9.94 1.80
N ASP A 112 6.52 -10.89 1.72
CA ASP A 112 6.88 -11.75 2.85
C ASP A 112 7.58 -10.93 3.95
N SER A 113 8.38 -9.93 3.56
CA SER A 113 8.95 -8.92 4.44
C SER A 113 7.88 -8.11 5.19
N VAL A 114 6.93 -7.49 4.49
CA VAL A 114 5.89 -6.64 5.10
C VAL A 114 4.95 -7.48 5.99
N LYS A 115 4.71 -8.75 5.68
CA LYS A 115 3.94 -9.65 6.56
C LYS A 115 4.54 -9.81 7.96
N THR A 116 5.84 -9.62 8.13
CA THR A 116 6.49 -9.69 9.45
C THR A 116 5.97 -8.63 10.41
N LEU A 117 5.40 -7.52 9.91
CA LEU A 117 4.75 -6.48 10.71
C LEU A 117 3.56 -7.01 11.52
N SER A 118 3.00 -8.18 11.17
CA SER A 118 1.96 -8.82 11.98
C SER A 118 2.45 -9.16 13.40
N SER A 119 3.75 -9.44 13.55
CA SER A 119 4.36 -9.63 14.88
C SER A 119 4.42 -8.36 15.72
N LEU A 120 4.29 -7.19 15.08
CA LEU A 120 4.25 -5.87 15.71
C LEU A 120 2.81 -5.36 15.91
N GLY A 121 1.81 -6.23 15.74
CA GLY A 121 0.39 -5.88 15.93
C GLY A 121 -0.27 -5.19 14.72
N CYS A 122 0.41 -5.10 13.57
CA CYS A 122 -0.22 -4.62 12.33
C CYS A 122 -1.10 -5.71 11.71
N ALA A 123 -2.21 -5.35 11.09
CA ALA A 123 -2.94 -6.26 10.20
C ALA A 123 -2.43 -6.07 8.76
N VAL A 124 -1.83 -7.12 8.19
CA VAL A 124 -1.28 -7.11 6.83
C VAL A 124 -2.08 -8.08 5.96
N ASN A 125 -2.72 -7.56 4.92
CA ASN A 125 -3.60 -8.33 4.05
C ASN A 125 -3.36 -8.02 2.57
N ILE A 126 -3.91 -8.87 1.71
CA ILE A 126 -3.86 -8.69 0.25
C ILE A 126 -5.24 -8.24 -0.24
N GLY A 127 -5.27 -7.18 -1.04
CA GLY A 127 -6.42 -6.75 -1.81
C GLY A 127 -6.27 -7.03 -3.30
N ARG A 128 -7.39 -6.97 -4.02
CA ARG A 128 -7.51 -7.19 -5.46
C ARG A 128 -8.66 -6.36 -6.00
N GLU A 129 -8.48 -5.72 -7.16
CA GLU A 129 -9.57 -5.06 -7.92
C GLU A 129 -10.43 -4.16 -7.02
N GLY A 130 -9.77 -3.22 -6.33
CA GLY A 130 -10.42 -2.27 -5.44
C GLY A 130 -11.05 -2.86 -4.16
N SER A 131 -10.82 -4.14 -3.87
CA SER A 131 -11.49 -4.87 -2.79
C SER A 131 -10.51 -5.52 -1.81
N VAL A 132 -10.92 -5.58 -0.53
CA VAL A 132 -10.17 -6.21 0.56
C VAL A 132 -11.00 -7.28 1.26
N SER A 133 -10.34 -8.24 1.91
CA SER A 133 -11.02 -9.24 2.75
C SER A 133 -11.39 -8.69 4.13
N GLU A 134 -10.63 -7.73 4.66
CA GLU A 134 -10.80 -7.19 6.00
C GLU A 134 -11.79 -6.02 6.02
N ALA A 135 -12.97 -6.25 6.60
CA ALA A 135 -14.01 -5.22 6.75
C ALA A 135 -13.52 -3.98 7.53
N ALA A 136 -12.65 -4.19 8.52
CA ALA A 136 -12.09 -3.10 9.33
C ALA A 136 -11.23 -2.16 8.48
N PHE A 137 -10.39 -2.71 7.59
CA PHE A 137 -9.59 -1.91 6.66
C PHE A 137 -10.49 -1.08 5.74
N ALA A 138 -11.48 -1.69 5.10
CA ALA A 138 -12.39 -0.98 4.19
C ALA A 138 -13.14 0.18 4.88
N ARG A 139 -13.61 -0.06 6.11
CA ARG A 139 -14.30 0.95 6.91
C ARG A 139 -13.37 2.10 7.32
N GLU A 140 -12.17 1.78 7.78
CA GLU A 140 -11.19 2.80 8.16
C GLU A 140 -10.70 3.59 6.94
N PHE A 141 -10.53 2.95 5.79
CA PHE A 141 -10.16 3.62 4.54
C PHE A 141 -11.20 4.66 4.12
N GLN A 142 -12.49 4.35 4.26
CA GLN A 142 -13.57 5.30 4.02
C GLN A 142 -13.51 6.53 4.95
N GLN A 143 -12.89 6.39 6.12
CA GLN A 143 -12.76 7.43 7.14
C GLN A 143 -11.36 8.05 7.17
N ALA A 144 -10.48 7.65 6.24
CA ALA A 144 -9.11 8.14 6.20
C ALA A 144 -9.06 9.64 5.92
N SER A 145 -8.01 10.27 6.44
CA SER A 145 -7.73 11.69 6.23
C SER A 145 -6.23 11.92 6.08
N LEU A 146 -5.87 13.09 5.57
CA LEU A 146 -4.49 13.57 5.65
C LEU A 146 -4.20 13.93 7.11
N GLY A 147 -3.16 13.32 7.67
CA GLY A 147 -2.63 13.66 9.00
C GLY A 147 -1.85 14.97 8.98
#